data_AF-A0A9P7VST1-F1
#
_entry.id   AF-A0A9P7VST1-F1
#
_cell.length_a   1.000
_cell.length_b   1.000
_cell.length_c   1.000
_cell.angle_alpha   90.00
_cell.angle_beta   90.00
_cell.angle_gamma   90.00
#
_symmetry.space_group_name_H-M   'P 1'
#
loop_
_entity.id
_entity.type
_entity.pdbx_description
1 polymer ?
#
loop_
_entity_poly.entity_id
_entity_poly.type
_entity_poly.pdbx_seq_one_letter_code
_entity_poly.pdbx_strand_id
1 'polypeptide(L)'
;MFFSFSWLLVLLSCILLETAAWINYTSDGTATMTHYELPENYVASCGCTPSSTHYPTAALSQMAYGSSTAYGPGCGKCFNLTLLNTWTSTPPFYPSVTKHIVIKVTDLCPLSGDGWCSATDSKPNPSGQYLNFDLAYPSDAIPDNFFPSNASLYGYTDFGVWNISYQTVSCENWAGWGNEAALGSVAYLGSESVCCPDNPTGSANDTCPSYSDDNGIPPDTTTSSSPRTAGATPSIIIFVSILLCCYVG
;
A
#
# COMPACT_ATOMS: atom_id res chain seq x y z
N MET A 1 36.38 -0.23 50.89
CA MET A 1 35.80 -1.38 50.16
C MET A 1 34.30 -1.17 50.06
N PHE A 2 33.88 -0.19 49.27
CA PHE A 2 32.48 0.19 49.02
C PHE A 2 32.44 1.02 47.73
N PHE A 3 31.33 0.90 47.01
CA PHE A 3 30.98 1.55 45.73
C PHE A 3 31.69 0.95 44.51
N SER A 4 31.02 0.55 43.42
CA SER A 4 29.65 0.83 43.03
C SER A 4 29.22 -0.21 42.00
N PHE A 5 28.11 -0.90 42.28
CA PHE A 5 27.36 -1.79 41.39
C PHE A 5 26.65 -1.00 40.24
N SER A 6 27.26 0.08 39.76
CA SER A 6 26.59 1.13 38.96
C SER A 6 27.01 1.12 37.49
N TRP A 7 27.56 0.01 37.00
CA TRP A 7 27.90 -0.17 35.57
C TRP A 7 26.98 -1.17 34.84
N LEU A 8 26.11 -1.89 35.54
CA LEU A 8 25.24 -2.90 34.92
C LEU A 8 23.88 -2.34 34.44
N LEU A 9 23.56 -1.08 34.73
CA LEU A 9 22.29 -0.44 34.34
C LEU A 9 22.38 0.38 33.05
N VAL A 10 23.54 0.45 32.39
CA VAL A 10 23.71 1.17 31.11
C VAL A 10 23.56 0.24 29.89
N LEU A 11 23.43 -1.07 30.10
CA LEU A 11 23.39 -2.07 29.01
C LEU A 11 21.97 -2.53 28.59
N LEU A 12 20.90 -1.93 29.13
CA LEU A 12 19.54 -2.39 28.83
C LEU A 12 18.58 -1.24 28.49
N SER A 13 18.93 -0.45 27.49
CA SER A 13 17.99 0.45 26.79
C SER A 13 18.42 0.67 25.33
N CYS A 14 18.79 -0.40 24.62
CA CYS A 14 18.59 -0.43 23.17
C CYS A 14 17.14 -0.90 22.96
N ILE A 15 16.20 0.02 23.16
CA ILE A 15 14.84 -0.18 22.67
C ILE A 15 15.00 -0.16 21.14
N LEU A 16 14.83 -1.32 20.51
CA LEU A 16 14.64 -1.40 19.07
C LEU A 16 13.39 -0.57 18.78
N LEU A 17 13.56 0.66 18.29
CA LEU A 17 12.49 1.29 17.54
C LEU A 17 12.34 0.42 16.29
N GLU A 18 11.33 -0.44 16.27
CA GLU A 18 10.81 -0.97 15.02
C GLU A 18 10.23 0.23 14.26
N THR A 19 11.07 0.89 13.46
CA THR A 19 10.56 1.70 12.35
C THR A 19 9.74 0.75 11.50
N ALA A 20 8.44 1.02 11.31
CA ALA A 20 7.62 0.22 10.41
C ALA A 20 8.32 0.18 9.05
N ALA A 21 8.84 -0.99 8.67
CA ALA A 21 9.60 -1.10 7.44
C ALA A 21 8.62 -1.11 6.27
N TRP A 22 8.58 -0.01 5.51
CA TRP A 22 7.87 0.04 4.23
C TRP A 22 8.44 -0.99 3.26
N ILE A 23 7.59 -1.60 2.43
CA ILE A 23 8.01 -2.53 1.39
C ILE A 23 8.77 -1.75 0.32
N ASN A 24 10.02 -2.14 0.10
CA ASN A 24 10.77 -1.72 -1.08
C ASN A 24 10.51 -2.73 -2.21
N TYR A 25 10.08 -2.23 -3.38
CA TYR A 25 9.75 -3.05 -4.54
C TYR A 25 10.55 -2.61 -5.77
N THR A 26 10.80 -3.57 -6.66
CA THR A 26 11.53 -3.37 -7.91
C THR A 26 10.74 -2.54 -8.93
N SER A 27 11.38 -2.14 -10.03
CA SER A 27 10.70 -1.43 -11.13
C SER A 27 9.62 -2.26 -11.82
N ASP A 28 9.64 -3.57 -11.65
CA ASP A 28 8.72 -4.52 -12.25
C ASP A 28 8.58 -5.74 -11.35
N GLY A 29 7.46 -6.45 -11.49
CA GLY A 29 7.17 -7.64 -10.69
C GLY A 29 5.74 -8.11 -10.84
N THR A 30 5.29 -8.94 -9.90
CA THR A 30 3.90 -9.37 -9.79
C THR A 30 3.21 -8.75 -8.58
N ALA A 31 1.89 -8.60 -8.68
CA ALA A 31 1.05 -8.08 -7.63
C ALA A 31 -0.36 -8.68 -7.74
N THR A 32 -1.22 -8.40 -6.76
CA THR A 32 -2.66 -8.52 -6.95
C THR A 32 -3.27 -7.20 -7.42
N MET A 33 -4.40 -7.31 -8.09
CA MET A 33 -5.28 -6.20 -8.41
C MET A 33 -6.70 -6.52 -7.95
N THR A 34 -7.29 -5.55 -7.26
CA THR A 34 -8.72 -5.48 -6.93
C THR A 34 -9.33 -4.24 -7.58
N HIS A 35 -10.60 -3.96 -7.30
CA HIS A 35 -11.22 -2.70 -7.64
C HIS A 35 -12.10 -2.17 -6.50
N TYR A 36 -12.28 -0.85 -6.51
CA TYR A 36 -13.14 -0.12 -5.60
C TYR A 36 -13.76 1.09 -6.31
N GLU A 37 -14.92 1.51 -5.82
CA GLU A 37 -15.58 2.72 -6.30
C GLU A 37 -14.90 3.96 -5.69
N LEU A 38 -14.46 4.87 -6.57
CA LEU A 38 -13.94 6.18 -6.19
C LEU A 38 -14.82 7.25 -6.83
N PRO A 39 -15.48 8.13 -6.06
CA PRO A 39 -16.27 9.21 -6.62
C PRO A 39 -15.41 10.16 -7.47
N GLU A 40 -15.99 10.67 -8.55
CA GLU A 40 -15.33 11.73 -9.33
C GLU A 40 -15.11 12.98 -8.47
N ASN A 41 -13.98 13.65 -8.72
CA ASN A 41 -13.54 14.84 -8.03
C ASN A 41 -13.25 14.62 -6.53
N TYR A 42 -13.10 13.37 -6.10
CA TYR A 42 -12.65 13.04 -4.76
C TYR A 42 -11.16 13.35 -4.58
N VAL A 43 -10.80 13.82 -3.39
CA VAL A 43 -9.40 14.02 -3.00
C VAL A 43 -8.95 12.85 -2.15
N ALA A 44 -8.26 11.93 -2.81
CA ALA A 44 -7.71 10.72 -2.23
C ALA A 44 -6.46 10.98 -1.35
N SER A 45 -5.91 9.93 -0.74
CA SER A 45 -4.88 10.03 0.30
C SER A 45 -3.60 10.76 -0.13
N CYS A 46 -3.24 10.72 -1.42
CA CYS A 46 -2.10 11.50 -1.93
C CYS A 46 -2.36 13.01 -2.01
N GLY A 47 -3.60 13.46 -1.87
CA GLY A 47 -3.98 14.85 -2.03
C GLY A 47 -3.82 15.36 -3.48
N CYS A 48 -3.88 14.48 -4.47
CA CYS A 48 -3.86 14.88 -5.89
C CYS A 48 -5.10 15.70 -6.25
N THR A 49 -5.01 16.49 -7.33
CA THR A 49 -6.15 17.29 -7.77
C THR A 49 -7.38 16.41 -8.04
N PRO A 50 -8.60 16.91 -7.74
CA PRO A 50 -9.85 16.22 -8.03
C PRO A 50 -9.96 15.73 -9.49
N SER A 51 -9.43 16.50 -10.44
CA SER A 51 -9.48 16.13 -11.86
C SER A 51 -8.67 14.88 -12.21
N SER A 52 -7.78 14.42 -11.32
CA SER A 52 -7.06 13.16 -11.51
C SER A 52 -7.98 11.93 -11.54
N THR A 53 -9.15 11.97 -10.88
CA THR A 53 -10.11 10.86 -10.85
C THR A 53 -10.84 10.64 -12.19
N HIS A 54 -10.69 11.56 -13.14
CA HIS A 54 -11.23 11.42 -14.52
C HIS A 54 -10.32 10.57 -15.41
N TYR A 55 -9.26 10.00 -14.85
CA TYR A 55 -8.26 9.20 -15.51
C TYR A 55 -7.95 7.94 -14.69
N PRO A 56 -7.30 6.91 -15.24
CA PRO A 56 -7.08 5.67 -14.51
C PRO A 56 -6.20 5.89 -13.28
N THR A 57 -6.76 5.71 -12.09
CA THR A 57 -6.04 5.79 -10.82
C THR A 57 -6.18 4.52 -10.01
N ALA A 58 -5.31 4.35 -9.03
CA ALA A 58 -5.37 3.23 -8.11
C ALA A 58 -4.94 3.62 -6.70
N ALA A 59 -5.43 2.86 -5.72
CA ALA A 59 -4.88 2.82 -4.38
C ALA A 59 -3.74 1.78 -4.32
N LEU A 60 -2.63 2.09 -3.65
CA LEU A 60 -1.54 1.13 -3.44
C LEU A 60 -1.59 0.60 -2.00
N SER A 61 -1.35 -0.71 -1.82
CA SER A 61 -1.28 -1.34 -0.50
C SER A 61 -0.32 -0.60 0.44
N GLN A 62 -0.77 -0.27 1.65
CA GLN A 62 -0.13 0.61 2.63
C GLN A 62 1.38 0.47 2.74
N MET A 63 1.87 -0.75 2.86
CA MET A 63 3.30 -0.98 3.07
C MET A 63 4.14 -0.63 1.83
N ALA A 64 3.59 -0.76 0.62
CA ALA A 64 4.20 -0.29 -0.63
C ALA A 64 3.87 1.18 -0.95
N TYR A 65 2.75 1.70 -0.44
CA TYR A 65 2.42 3.12 -0.48
C TYR A 65 3.45 3.95 0.33
N GLY A 66 3.92 3.38 1.44
CA GLY A 66 4.99 3.91 2.27
C GLY A 66 4.52 4.98 3.25
N SER A 67 3.25 4.93 3.65
CA SER A 67 2.69 5.71 4.74
C SER A 67 1.34 5.11 5.17
N SER A 68 0.99 5.26 6.45
CA SER A 68 -0.32 4.85 7.00
C SER A 68 -1.36 5.98 7.00
N THR A 69 -0.98 7.21 6.66
CA THR A 69 -1.88 8.37 6.65
C THR A 69 -1.38 9.45 5.70
N ALA A 70 -2.30 10.18 5.06
CA ALA A 70 -1.95 11.17 4.04
C ALA A 70 -1.04 10.54 2.97
N TYR A 71 0.06 11.20 2.59
CA TYR A 71 0.93 10.84 1.49
C TYR A 71 2.09 9.92 1.86
N GLY A 72 2.55 9.13 0.89
CA GLY A 72 3.77 8.34 0.98
C GLY A 72 4.55 8.32 -0.34
N PRO A 73 5.76 7.74 -0.36
CA PRO A 73 6.61 7.65 -1.55
C PRO A 73 5.96 6.98 -2.77
N GLY A 74 4.86 6.24 -2.59
CA GLY A 74 4.06 5.68 -3.67
C GLY A 74 3.22 6.71 -4.44
N CYS A 75 2.93 7.87 -3.85
CA CYS A 75 2.08 8.89 -4.46
C CYS A 75 2.63 9.45 -5.77
N GLY A 76 1.74 9.59 -6.75
CA GLY A 76 2.05 10.16 -8.06
C GLY A 76 2.77 9.18 -9.01
N LYS A 77 3.27 8.04 -8.51
CA LYS A 77 3.92 7.03 -9.36
C LYS A 77 2.95 6.44 -10.35
N CYS A 78 3.44 6.22 -11.58
CA CYS A 78 2.68 5.58 -12.63
C CYS A 78 3.15 4.16 -12.91
N PHE A 79 2.20 3.26 -13.11
CA PHE A 79 2.45 1.85 -13.33
C PHE A 79 1.66 1.36 -14.53
N ASN A 80 2.30 0.58 -15.40
CA ASN A 80 1.61 -0.24 -16.38
C ASN A 80 1.25 -1.58 -15.73
N LEU A 81 -0.04 -1.84 -15.54
CA LEU A 81 -0.58 -3.03 -14.90
C LEU A 81 -1.18 -3.94 -15.97
N THR A 82 -0.74 -5.20 -16.02
CA THR A 82 -1.19 -6.18 -17.03
C THR A 82 -1.87 -7.37 -16.36
N LEU A 83 -3.09 -7.71 -16.80
CA LEU A 83 -3.84 -8.86 -16.29
C LEU A 83 -3.18 -10.18 -16.74
N LEU A 84 -2.92 -11.07 -15.78
CA LEU A 84 -2.37 -12.41 -16.05
C LEU A 84 -3.46 -13.48 -15.97
N ASN A 85 -4.07 -13.60 -14.81
CA ASN A 85 -5.14 -14.56 -14.54
C ASN A 85 -5.92 -14.16 -13.28
N THR A 86 -7.09 -14.76 -13.08
CA THR A 86 -7.88 -14.56 -11.86
C THR A 86 -7.38 -15.47 -10.73
N TRP A 87 -7.50 -15.01 -9.49
CA TRP A 87 -7.10 -15.77 -8.29
C TRP A 87 -8.25 -16.60 -7.71
N THR A 88 -9.43 -16.02 -7.61
CA THR A 88 -10.60 -16.57 -6.88
C THR A 88 -11.46 -17.51 -7.72
N SER A 89 -11.31 -17.52 -9.05
CA SER A 89 -12.15 -18.35 -9.92
C SER A 89 -11.62 -19.78 -10.00
N THR A 90 -12.54 -20.75 -10.10
CA THR A 90 -12.20 -22.16 -10.29
C THR A 90 -12.90 -22.70 -11.54
N PRO A 91 -12.16 -23.09 -12.60
CA PRO A 91 -10.70 -22.96 -12.77
C PRO A 91 -10.26 -21.49 -12.91
N PRO A 92 -8.96 -21.16 -12.74
CA PRO A 92 -8.45 -19.83 -13.02
C PRO A 92 -8.77 -19.40 -14.46
N PHE A 93 -9.24 -18.17 -14.62
CA PHE A 93 -9.54 -17.57 -15.91
C PHE A 93 -8.29 -16.88 -16.45
N TYR A 94 -7.96 -17.16 -17.71
CA TYR A 94 -6.84 -16.56 -18.44
C TYR A 94 -7.41 -15.75 -19.61
N PRO A 95 -7.17 -14.43 -19.67
CA PRO A 95 -7.62 -13.61 -20.80
C PRO A 95 -7.02 -14.11 -22.11
N SER A 96 -7.83 -14.21 -23.16
CA SER A 96 -7.36 -14.53 -24.52
C SER A 96 -6.64 -13.36 -25.20
N VAL A 97 -6.82 -12.16 -24.67
CA VAL A 97 -6.18 -10.91 -25.13
C VAL A 97 -5.53 -10.26 -23.93
N THR A 98 -4.26 -9.87 -24.08
CA THR A 98 -3.53 -9.12 -23.06
C THR A 98 -4.21 -7.77 -22.80
N LYS A 99 -4.69 -7.58 -21.59
CA LYS A 99 -5.26 -6.31 -21.10
C LYS A 99 -4.24 -5.64 -20.20
N HIS A 100 -3.96 -4.37 -20.47
CA HIS A 100 -3.08 -3.56 -19.65
C HIS A 100 -3.61 -2.13 -19.53
N ILE A 101 -3.21 -1.44 -18.47
CA ILE A 101 -3.60 -0.06 -18.22
C ILE A 101 -2.48 0.67 -17.48
N VAL A 102 -2.20 1.91 -17.89
CA VAL A 102 -1.30 2.78 -17.13
C VAL A 102 -2.14 3.55 -16.13
N ILE A 103 -1.85 3.37 -14.84
CA ILE A 103 -2.48 4.09 -13.75
C ILE A 103 -1.52 5.10 -13.13
N LYS A 104 -2.08 6.06 -12.38
CA LYS A 104 -1.36 6.88 -11.39
C LYS A 104 -1.83 6.49 -9.99
N VAL A 105 -0.91 6.29 -9.06
CA VAL A 105 -1.26 6.05 -7.65
C VAL A 105 -1.67 7.37 -7.01
N THR A 106 -2.93 7.46 -6.63
CA THR A 106 -3.51 8.66 -5.98
C THR A 106 -4.06 8.36 -4.59
N ASP A 107 -4.18 7.09 -4.22
CA ASP A 107 -4.80 6.70 -2.95
C ASP A 107 -4.01 5.61 -2.22
N LEU A 108 -4.41 5.42 -0.96
CA LEU A 108 -3.90 4.43 -0.03
C LEU A 108 -4.92 3.30 0.10
N CYS A 109 -4.48 2.07 -0.13
CA CYS A 109 -5.23 0.90 0.33
C CYS A 109 -4.71 0.50 1.71
N PRO A 110 -5.44 0.81 2.80
CA PRO A 110 -4.93 0.68 4.15
C PRO A 110 -4.63 -0.78 4.51
N LEU A 111 -3.70 -0.95 5.46
CA LEU A 111 -3.36 -2.26 5.98
C LEU A 111 -4.62 -2.87 6.60
N SER A 112 -5.08 -3.94 5.98
CA SER A 112 -6.15 -4.81 6.50
C SER A 112 -5.52 -6.13 6.94
N GLY A 113 -6.21 -6.90 7.77
CA GLY A 113 -5.63 -8.11 8.38
C GLY A 113 -5.42 -9.22 7.40
N ASP A 114 -6.53 -9.74 6.86
CA ASP A 114 -6.51 -10.85 5.90
C ASP A 114 -7.02 -10.42 4.51
N GLY A 115 -7.11 -9.10 4.25
CA GLY A 115 -7.49 -8.55 2.96
C GLY A 115 -6.35 -8.52 1.94
N TRP A 116 -6.62 -7.99 0.74
CA TRP A 116 -5.62 -7.96 -0.34
C TRP A 116 -4.46 -6.98 -0.10
N CYS A 117 -4.70 -5.94 0.70
CA CYS A 117 -3.70 -4.96 1.11
C CYS A 117 -3.03 -5.30 2.46
N SER A 118 -3.09 -6.57 2.87
CA SER A 118 -2.55 -7.05 4.16
C SER A 118 -1.05 -7.35 4.19
N ALA A 119 -0.38 -7.18 3.05
CA ALA A 119 1.03 -7.48 2.95
C ALA A 119 1.86 -6.56 3.85
N THR A 120 2.83 -7.15 4.54
CA THR A 120 3.91 -6.48 5.27
C THR A 120 5.26 -6.84 4.65
N ASP A 121 6.35 -6.25 5.13
CA ASP A 121 7.72 -6.58 4.74
C ASP A 121 8.08 -8.08 4.92
N SER A 122 7.36 -8.76 5.79
CA SER A 122 7.64 -10.12 6.27
C SER A 122 6.50 -11.11 5.97
N LYS A 123 5.34 -10.63 5.49
CA LYS A 123 4.15 -11.45 5.24
C LYS A 123 3.48 -11.01 3.94
N PRO A 124 3.36 -11.86 2.91
CA PRO A 124 2.56 -11.52 1.73
C PRO A 124 1.05 -11.53 2.04
N ASN A 125 0.26 -11.00 1.12
CA ASN A 125 -1.20 -11.11 1.15
C ASN A 125 -1.68 -12.56 0.85
N PRO A 126 -3.00 -12.86 0.88
CA PRO A 126 -3.52 -14.22 0.72
C PRO A 126 -3.15 -14.94 -0.59
N SER A 127 -2.72 -14.22 -1.63
CA SER A 127 -2.26 -14.83 -2.88
C SER A 127 -0.73 -14.96 -2.98
N GLY A 128 0.00 -14.64 -1.91
CA GLY A 128 1.46 -14.68 -1.90
C GLY A 128 2.13 -13.44 -2.50
N GLN A 129 1.37 -12.37 -2.77
CA GLN A 129 1.91 -11.12 -3.34
C GLN A 129 2.19 -10.08 -2.24
N TYR A 130 3.20 -9.25 -2.44
CA TYR A 130 3.57 -8.17 -1.51
C TYR A 130 2.92 -6.83 -1.84
N LEU A 131 2.39 -6.69 -3.05
CA LEU A 131 1.73 -5.48 -3.53
C LEU A 131 0.28 -5.81 -3.91
N ASN A 132 -0.62 -4.89 -3.59
CA ASN A 132 -1.96 -4.84 -4.18
C ASN A 132 -2.21 -3.45 -4.77
N PHE A 133 -2.76 -3.43 -5.99
CA PHE A 133 -3.32 -2.22 -6.61
C PHE A 133 -4.84 -2.33 -6.55
N ASP A 134 -5.49 -1.41 -5.85
CA ASP A 134 -6.95 -1.30 -5.86
C ASP A 134 -7.35 -0.30 -6.95
N LEU A 135 -7.83 -0.79 -8.08
CA LEU A 135 -8.15 0.04 -9.23
C LEU A 135 -9.43 0.85 -8.98
N ALA A 136 -9.43 2.15 -9.26
CA ALA A 136 -10.63 2.98 -9.20
C ALA A 136 -11.58 2.63 -10.35
N TYR A 137 -12.42 1.62 -10.12
CA TYR A 137 -13.31 1.01 -11.11
C TYR A 137 -14.61 0.54 -10.43
N PRO A 138 -15.78 0.69 -11.08
CA PRO A 138 -16.01 1.27 -12.41
C PRO A 138 -15.72 2.78 -12.46
N SER A 139 -15.29 3.26 -13.64
CA SER A 139 -15.09 4.69 -13.93
C SER A 139 -15.10 4.94 -15.43
N ASP A 140 -15.47 6.16 -15.85
CA ASP A 140 -15.48 6.54 -17.29
C ASP A 140 -14.07 6.51 -17.92
N ALA A 141 -13.03 6.53 -17.09
CA ALA A 141 -11.63 6.47 -17.50
C ALA A 141 -11.16 5.06 -17.90
N ILE A 142 -11.87 4.01 -17.49
CA ILE A 142 -11.47 2.62 -17.64
C ILE A 142 -12.56 1.87 -18.43
N PRO A 143 -12.24 1.23 -19.56
CA PRO A 143 -13.25 0.53 -20.34
C PRO A 143 -13.97 -0.54 -19.51
N ASP A 144 -15.31 -0.63 -19.63
CA ASP A 144 -16.14 -1.65 -18.96
C ASP A 144 -15.69 -3.10 -19.22
N ASN A 145 -14.94 -3.32 -20.31
CA ASN A 145 -14.40 -4.63 -20.68
C ASN A 145 -12.94 -4.83 -20.26
N PHE A 146 -12.41 -3.99 -19.36
CA PHE A 146 -11.05 -4.10 -18.85
C PHE A 146 -10.86 -5.39 -18.05
N PHE A 147 -11.86 -5.79 -17.26
CA PHE A 147 -11.93 -7.09 -16.60
C PHE A 147 -12.76 -8.08 -17.46
N PRO A 148 -12.13 -8.82 -18.38
CA PRO A 148 -12.84 -9.80 -19.21
C PRO A 148 -13.36 -10.96 -18.36
N SER A 149 -14.46 -11.56 -18.80
CA SER A 149 -15.07 -12.72 -18.14
C SER A 149 -15.72 -13.69 -19.11
N ASN A 150 -16.11 -14.85 -18.60
CA ASN A 150 -16.92 -15.84 -19.30
C ASN A 150 -18.10 -16.24 -18.41
N ALA A 151 -19.12 -15.38 -18.37
CA ALA A 151 -20.29 -15.59 -17.51
C ALA A 151 -20.99 -16.93 -17.77
N SER A 152 -20.98 -17.43 -19.01
CA SER A 152 -21.55 -18.74 -19.35
C SER A 152 -20.83 -19.91 -18.66
N LEU A 153 -19.52 -19.79 -18.42
CA LEU A 153 -18.72 -20.80 -17.73
C LEU A 153 -18.75 -20.63 -16.21
N TYR A 154 -18.61 -19.40 -15.72
CA TYR A 154 -18.42 -19.13 -14.29
C TYR A 154 -19.70 -18.76 -13.54
N GLY A 155 -20.74 -18.30 -14.23
CA GLY A 155 -21.99 -17.83 -13.63
C GLY A 155 -21.95 -16.39 -13.10
N TYR A 156 -20.83 -15.68 -13.28
CA TYR A 156 -20.65 -14.29 -12.87
C TYR A 156 -19.62 -13.60 -13.79
N THR A 157 -19.62 -12.27 -13.78
CA THR A 157 -18.77 -11.43 -14.64
C THR A 157 -17.60 -10.79 -13.92
N ASP A 158 -17.69 -10.63 -12.59
CA ASP A 158 -16.64 -10.03 -11.78
C ASP A 158 -15.93 -11.09 -10.95
N PHE A 159 -14.64 -11.29 -11.22
CA PHE A 159 -13.80 -12.22 -10.46
C PHE A 159 -13.28 -11.60 -9.16
N GLY A 160 -13.37 -10.28 -8.99
CA GLY A 160 -12.93 -9.53 -7.82
C GLY A 160 -11.42 -9.35 -7.72
N VAL A 161 -10.62 -10.41 -8.00
CA VAL A 161 -9.17 -10.40 -7.75
C VAL A 161 -8.41 -11.01 -8.92
N TRP A 162 -7.41 -10.28 -9.38
CA TRP A 162 -6.52 -10.66 -10.46
C TRP A 162 -5.08 -10.73 -10.00
N ASN A 163 -4.36 -11.74 -10.46
CA ASN A 163 -2.90 -11.68 -10.52
C ASN A 163 -2.51 -10.79 -11.70
N ILE A 164 -1.58 -9.87 -11.46
CA ILE A 164 -1.07 -8.96 -12.46
C ILE A 164 0.46 -8.96 -12.50
N SER A 165 1.02 -8.53 -13.62
CA SER A 165 2.37 -7.97 -13.63
C SER A 165 2.29 -6.45 -13.60
N TYR A 166 3.20 -5.80 -12.88
CA TYR A 166 3.34 -4.36 -12.88
C TYR A 166 4.71 -3.95 -13.45
N GLN A 167 4.76 -2.75 -14.01
CA GLN A 167 6.00 -2.07 -14.37
C GLN A 167 5.85 -0.58 -14.05
N THR A 168 6.77 -0.01 -13.28
CA THR A 168 6.90 1.44 -13.10
C THR A 168 7.24 2.07 -14.44
N VAL A 169 6.48 3.08 -14.84
CA VAL A 169 6.65 3.80 -16.12
C VAL A 169 6.66 5.30 -15.90
N SER A 170 7.18 6.05 -16.86
CA SER A 170 7.00 7.50 -16.89
C SER A 170 5.51 7.83 -16.90
N CYS A 171 5.10 8.79 -16.07
CA CYS A 171 3.72 9.30 -16.05
C CYS A 171 3.34 10.02 -17.34
N GLU A 172 4.28 10.31 -18.24
CA GLU A 172 3.97 10.73 -19.61
C GLU A 172 3.11 9.72 -20.38
N ASN A 173 3.12 8.44 -19.95
CA ASN A 173 2.28 7.39 -20.52
C ASN A 173 0.89 7.30 -19.88
N TRP A 174 0.63 8.05 -18.80
CA TRP A 174 -0.66 8.08 -18.13
C TRP A 174 -1.62 9.02 -18.88
N ALA A 175 -2.87 8.58 -19.09
CA ALA A 175 -3.83 9.29 -19.92
C ALA A 175 -4.12 10.74 -19.47
N GLY A 176 -3.96 11.02 -18.18
CA GLY A 176 -4.16 12.37 -17.62
C GLY A 176 -2.95 13.30 -17.74
N TRP A 177 -1.81 12.84 -18.25
CA TRP A 177 -0.56 13.62 -18.30
C TRP A 177 -0.70 14.94 -19.04
N GLY A 178 -1.40 14.95 -20.18
CA GLY A 178 -1.57 16.15 -21.00
C GLY A 178 -2.58 17.15 -20.43
N ASN A 179 -3.20 16.87 -19.28
CA ASN A 179 -4.20 17.72 -18.67
C ASN A 179 -3.67 18.33 -17.37
N GLU A 180 -3.26 19.61 -17.44
CA GLU A 180 -2.73 20.36 -16.30
C GLU A 180 -3.65 20.35 -15.07
N ALA A 181 -4.98 20.29 -15.25
CA ALA A 181 -5.91 20.24 -14.13
C ALA A 181 -5.83 18.92 -13.36
N ALA A 182 -5.42 17.83 -14.00
CA ALA A 182 -5.26 16.50 -13.41
C ALA A 182 -3.86 16.25 -12.79
N LEU A 183 -3.00 17.27 -12.86
CA LEU A 183 -1.65 17.25 -12.35
C LEU A 183 -1.54 18.05 -11.04
N GLY A 184 -0.56 17.70 -10.22
CA GLY A 184 -0.27 18.36 -8.97
C GLY A 184 -1.21 18.01 -7.82
N SER A 185 -1.18 18.86 -6.81
CA SER A 185 -1.83 18.67 -5.51
C SER A 185 -2.83 19.78 -5.21
N VAL A 186 -3.77 19.53 -4.30
CA VAL A 186 -4.74 20.54 -3.90
C VAL A 186 -4.12 21.59 -2.97
N ALA A 187 -4.31 22.87 -3.31
CA ALA A 187 -3.69 23.96 -2.56
C ALA A 187 -4.24 24.14 -1.12
N TYR A 188 -5.46 23.70 -0.84
CA TYR A 188 -6.13 23.98 0.44
C TYR A 188 -5.72 23.03 1.58
N LEU A 189 -5.07 21.91 1.27
CA LEU A 189 -4.55 20.97 2.26
C LEU A 189 -3.14 21.37 2.75
N GLY A 190 -2.61 22.52 2.28
CA GLY A 190 -1.35 23.07 2.77
C GLY A 190 -0.17 22.13 2.56
N SER A 191 0.70 22.01 3.56
CA SER A 191 1.86 21.11 3.54
C SER A 191 1.49 19.62 3.56
N GLU A 192 0.21 19.29 3.76
CA GLU A 192 -0.27 17.91 3.84
C GLU A 192 -0.73 17.33 2.48
N SER A 193 -0.73 18.14 1.41
CA SER A 193 -1.09 17.71 0.06
C SER A 193 0.09 17.77 -0.88
N VAL A 194 0.66 16.60 -1.09
CA VAL A 194 1.83 16.40 -1.93
C VAL A 194 1.56 15.23 -2.85
N CYS A 195 0.72 15.43 -3.88
CA CYS A 195 0.80 14.54 -5.03
C CYS A 195 2.19 14.74 -5.63
N CYS A 196 3.15 13.93 -5.19
CA CYS A 196 4.55 14.11 -5.50
C CYS A 196 4.80 13.82 -6.95
N PRO A 197 5.85 14.46 -7.49
CA PRO A 197 5.79 15.29 -8.67
C PRO A 197 5.10 14.59 -9.83
N ASP A 198 4.52 15.37 -10.74
CA ASP A 198 3.67 14.86 -11.82
C ASP A 198 4.22 13.64 -12.59
N ASN A 199 5.56 13.51 -12.62
CA ASN A 199 6.30 12.35 -13.10
C ASN A 199 7.49 12.00 -12.17
N PRO A 200 7.30 11.17 -11.13
CA PRO A 200 8.39 10.80 -10.23
C PRO A 200 9.28 9.72 -10.89
N THR A 201 10.58 9.96 -10.97
CA THR A 201 11.55 9.01 -11.56
C THR A 201 12.02 7.94 -10.58
N GLY A 202 11.62 8.04 -9.30
CA GLY A 202 12.02 7.12 -8.24
C GLY A 202 13.32 7.52 -7.54
N SER A 203 13.83 8.74 -7.79
CA SER A 203 14.91 9.30 -7.01
C SER A 203 14.38 9.86 -5.69
N ALA A 204 15.20 9.88 -4.64
CA ALA A 204 14.78 10.46 -3.36
C ALA A 204 14.43 11.96 -3.45
N ASN A 205 14.85 12.64 -4.53
CA ASN A 205 14.60 14.06 -4.75
C ASN A 205 13.28 14.34 -5.49
N ASP A 206 12.61 13.30 -6.00
CA ASP A 206 11.38 13.42 -6.79
C ASP A 206 10.33 12.36 -6.41
N THR A 207 10.37 11.91 -5.15
CA THR A 207 9.33 11.11 -4.51
C THR A 207 8.88 11.78 -3.22
N CYS A 208 7.64 11.56 -2.79
CA CYS A 208 7.21 12.04 -1.47
C CYS A 208 8.06 11.41 -0.35
N PRO A 209 8.30 12.13 0.75
CA PRO A 209 8.62 11.47 2.01
C PRO A 209 7.40 10.71 2.54
N SER A 210 7.61 9.86 3.54
CA SER A 210 6.52 9.26 4.29
C SER A 210 5.97 10.27 5.30
N TYR A 211 4.69 10.66 5.19
CA TYR A 211 4.07 11.51 6.20
C TYR A 211 4.12 10.85 7.59
N SER A 212 3.91 9.54 7.65
CA SER A 212 3.90 8.77 8.90
C SER A 212 5.27 8.72 9.59
N ASP A 213 6.36 8.71 8.82
CA ASP A 213 7.71 8.74 9.40
C ASP A 213 8.01 10.11 10.02
N ASP A 214 7.49 11.18 9.41
CA ASP A 214 7.70 12.57 9.86
C ASP A 214 6.75 12.98 11.01
N ASN A 215 5.54 12.42 11.07
CA ASN A 215 4.47 12.86 11.99
C ASN A 215 4.03 11.77 12.98
N GLY A 216 4.57 10.56 12.86
CA GLY A 216 4.20 9.40 13.66
C GLY A 216 3.01 8.62 13.09
N ILE A 217 2.83 7.42 13.62
CA ILE A 217 1.73 6.52 13.26
C ILE A 217 0.54 6.81 14.19
N PRO A 218 -0.67 7.11 13.67
CA PRO A 218 -1.86 7.29 14.51
C PRO A 218 -2.12 6.05 15.38
N PRO A 219 -2.62 6.22 16.63
CA PRO A 219 -2.97 5.09 17.46
C PRO A 219 -4.14 4.30 16.84
N ASP A 220 -4.13 2.98 17.01
CA ASP A 220 -5.26 2.13 16.62
C ASP A 220 -6.49 2.48 17.49
N THR A 221 -7.47 3.15 16.88
CA THR A 221 -8.75 3.50 17.52
C THR A 221 -9.88 2.53 17.17
N THR A 222 -9.58 1.38 16.56
CA THR A 222 -10.61 0.40 16.21
C THR A 222 -11.30 -0.13 17.47
N THR A 223 -12.64 -0.22 17.41
CA THR A 223 -13.43 -0.76 18.51
C THR A 223 -13.56 -2.27 18.39
N SER A 224 -13.89 -2.95 19.50
CA SER A 224 -14.07 -4.41 19.52
C SER A 224 -15.14 -4.95 18.57
N SER A 225 -16.09 -4.10 18.17
CA SER A 225 -17.15 -4.35 17.20
C SER A 225 -16.78 -3.99 15.76
N SER A 226 -15.67 -3.28 15.55
CA SER A 226 -15.07 -3.12 14.23
C SER A 226 -14.52 -4.49 13.81
N PRO A 227 -14.60 -4.90 12.52
CA PRO A 227 -13.95 -6.12 12.05
C PRO A 227 -12.48 -6.10 12.46
N ARG A 228 -12.13 -6.89 13.49
CA ARG A 228 -10.76 -6.96 13.99
C ARG A 228 -9.97 -7.79 13.01
N THR A 229 -9.16 -7.11 12.24
CA THR A 229 -8.10 -7.72 11.48
C THR A 229 -6.91 -7.94 12.40
N ALA A 230 -6.62 -9.21 12.71
CA ALA A 230 -5.66 -9.60 13.73
C ALA A 230 -4.24 -9.09 13.43
N GLY A 231 -3.89 -7.91 13.95
CA GLY A 231 -2.51 -7.50 14.13
C GLY A 231 -1.87 -8.42 15.16
N ALA A 232 -0.71 -8.97 14.83
CA ALA A 232 0.09 -9.74 15.77
C ALA A 232 0.48 -8.82 16.93
N THR A 233 -0.15 -9.02 18.09
CA THR A 233 0.39 -8.52 19.35
C THR A 233 1.74 -9.23 19.57
N PRO A 234 2.87 -8.52 19.69
CA PRO A 234 4.07 -9.17 20.21
C PRO A 234 3.77 -9.48 21.67
N SER A 235 3.44 -10.74 21.95
CA SER A 235 3.41 -11.25 23.32
C SER A 235 4.82 -11.13 23.86
N ILE A 236 5.10 -10.05 24.59
CA ILE A 236 6.31 -9.90 25.39
C ILE A 236 6.20 -10.96 26.51
N ILE A 237 6.68 -12.17 26.23
CA ILE A 237 6.95 -13.16 27.27
C ILE A 237 8.18 -12.66 28.01
N ILE A 238 7.95 -11.95 29.12
CA ILE A 238 9.00 -11.61 30.08
C ILE A 238 9.46 -12.92 30.74
N PHE A 239 10.52 -13.52 30.21
CA PHE A 239 11.28 -14.53 30.94
C PHE A 239 12.05 -13.83 32.07
N VAL A 240 11.47 -13.82 33.27
CA VAL A 240 12.18 -13.46 34.50
C VAL A 240 13.11 -14.62 34.84
N SER A 241 14.37 -14.53 34.42
CA SER A 241 15.44 -15.39 34.89
C SER A 241 15.79 -15.01 36.33
N ILE A 242 15.22 -15.72 37.31
CA ILE A 242 15.67 -15.66 38.71
C ILE A 242 17.01 -16.39 38.79
N LEU A 243 18.10 -15.64 38.67
CA LEU A 243 19.42 -16.05 39.15
C LEU A 243 19.41 -15.96 40.68
N LEU A 244 19.01 -17.06 41.34
CA LEU A 244 19.38 -17.26 42.73
C LEU A 244 20.86 -17.63 42.77
N CYS A 245 21.70 -16.64 43.06
CA CYS A 245 23.08 -16.87 43.46
C CYS A 245 23.10 -17.78 44.69
N CYS A 246 23.50 -19.03 44.51
CA CYS A 246 24.18 -19.77 45.55
C CYS A 246 25.51 -19.06 45.83
N TYR A 247 25.62 -18.38 46.97
CA TYR A 247 26.92 -18.18 47.60
C TYR A 247 26.82 -18.37 49.13
N VAL A 248 27.19 -19.57 49.52
CA VAL A 248 27.99 -19.97 50.69
C VAL A 248 27.86 -19.14 51.98
N GLY A 249 27.26 -19.80 52.98
CA GLY A 249 27.60 -19.72 54.39
C GLY A 249 27.46 -21.13 54.97
#